data_AF-A0A5C5U952-F1
#
_entry.id   AF-A0A5C5U952-F1
#
_cell.length_a   1.000
_cell.length_b   1.000
_cell.length_c   1.000
_cell.angle_alpha   90.00
_cell.angle_beta   90.00
_cell.angle_gamma   90.00
#
_symmetry.space_group_name_H-M   'P 1'
#
loop_
_entity.id
_entity.type
_entity.pdbx_description
1 polymer ?
#
loop_
_entity_poly.entity_id
_entity_poly.type
_entity_poly.pdbx_seq_one_letter_code
_entity_poly.pdbx_strand_id
1 'polypeptide(L)'
;MQTSFRILAASGLVLALAGCIRFDGAPDPASRKGDPAEQADAAAEGFAAAEVPADAFMAALASHCGQAFEGRVVANEPRPAEPDAFEAERLVMHVRGCDDPARELRVPFHVGDDRSRTWVLTRVGPGLRLKHDHRHEDGSDDAVTMYGGESVVAGTAQRQEFPVDAESVALFEREGLAASVTNTWAMEIEPGQRFVYELTRPGGREFKVEFDLTRPVDPPPPPWGSDAAQ
;
A
#
# COMPACT_ATOMS: atom_id res chain seq x y z
N MET A 1 7.77 53.65 -6.50
CA MET A 1 7.08 54.57 -5.58
C MET A 1 7.16 53.99 -4.18
N GLN A 2 8.07 54.53 -3.38
CA GLN A 2 8.14 54.30 -1.94
C GLN A 2 7.08 55.15 -1.27
N THR A 3 6.32 54.57 -0.35
CA THR A 3 5.60 55.35 0.68
C THR A 3 5.72 54.61 2.00
N SER A 4 6.71 55.03 2.78
CA SER A 4 6.73 54.85 4.23
C SER A 4 5.75 55.84 4.85
N PHE A 5 4.98 55.42 5.85
CA PHE A 5 4.61 56.33 6.94
C PHE A 5 4.54 55.57 8.27
N ARG A 6 5.01 56.28 9.30
CA ARG A 6 5.36 55.85 10.64
C ARG A 6 4.21 56.07 11.64
N ILE A 7 4.13 55.14 12.60
CA ILE A 7 3.96 55.30 14.06
C ILE A 7 2.70 56.04 14.58
N LEU A 8 1.97 55.37 15.48
CA LEU A 8 1.60 55.93 16.81
C LEU A 8 1.28 54.78 17.77
N ALA A 9 2.12 54.66 18.81
CA ALA A 9 1.91 53.82 19.98
C ALA A 9 0.85 54.45 20.89
N ALA A 10 -0.01 53.63 21.48
CA ALA A 10 -0.85 54.02 22.61
C ALA A 10 -0.58 53.06 23.78
N SER A 11 0.18 53.58 24.74
CA SER A 11 0.45 52.98 26.05
C SER A 11 -0.83 52.99 26.89
N GLY A 12 -1.33 51.82 27.28
CA GLY A 12 -2.37 51.65 28.30
C GLY A 12 -1.75 51.12 29.59
N LEU A 13 -1.43 52.03 30.51
CA LEU A 13 -1.01 51.76 31.89
C LEU A 13 -2.26 51.49 32.74
N VAL A 14 -2.44 50.27 33.25
CA VAL A 14 -3.45 49.96 34.28
C VAL A 14 -2.73 49.58 35.57
N LEU A 15 -3.04 50.36 36.61
CA LEU A 15 -2.50 50.28 37.97
C LEU A 15 -2.99 49.03 38.71
N ALA A 16 -2.11 48.54 39.58
CA ALA A 16 -2.25 47.38 40.44
C ALA A 16 -3.31 47.52 41.56
N LEU A 17 -3.86 46.38 41.98
CA LEU A 17 -4.32 46.14 43.35
C LEU A 17 -3.77 44.79 43.81
N ALA A 18 -2.72 44.85 44.63
CA ALA A 18 -2.12 43.72 45.32
C ALA A 18 -3.02 43.30 46.48
N GLY A 19 -3.70 42.16 46.34
CA GLY A 19 -4.33 41.44 47.44
C GLY A 19 -3.45 40.24 47.81
N CYS A 20 -2.63 40.38 48.86
CA CYS A 20 -1.92 39.24 49.43
C CYS A 20 -2.90 38.42 50.28
N ILE A 21 -3.49 37.36 49.73
CA ILE A 21 -4.10 36.30 50.52
C ILE A 21 -2.99 35.31 50.86
N ARG A 22 -2.57 35.26 52.12
CA ARG A 22 -1.69 34.20 52.63
C ARG A 22 -2.52 32.93 52.78
N PHE A 23 -2.33 31.97 51.87
CA PHE A 23 -2.68 30.58 52.11
C PHE A 23 -1.50 29.93 52.83
N ASP A 24 -1.56 29.88 54.16
CA ASP A 24 -0.76 28.95 54.95
C ASP A 24 -1.42 27.57 54.84
N GLY A 25 -1.09 26.86 53.75
CA GLY A 25 -1.44 25.46 53.53
C GLY A 25 -0.18 24.72 53.14
N ALA A 26 0.57 24.22 54.13
CA ALA A 26 1.60 23.24 53.87
C ALA A 26 0.94 22.02 53.20
N PRO A 27 1.46 21.53 52.06
CA PRO A 27 0.92 20.32 51.46
C PRO A 27 1.22 19.14 52.38
N ASP A 28 0.15 18.44 52.78
CA ASP A 28 0.21 17.20 53.55
C ASP A 28 0.98 16.14 52.72
N PRO A 29 2.08 15.56 53.21
CA PRO A 29 2.91 14.63 52.42
C PRO A 29 2.25 13.27 52.12
N ALA A 30 0.97 13.09 52.45
CA ALA A 30 0.25 11.82 52.37
C ALA A 30 -0.73 11.69 51.18
N SER A 31 -0.88 12.68 50.29
CA SER A 31 -1.75 12.54 49.11
C SER A 31 -0.96 12.55 47.80
N ARG A 32 -0.18 11.48 47.56
CA ARG A 32 0.22 11.08 46.19
C ARG A 32 -0.83 10.12 45.62
N LYS A 33 -2.05 10.61 45.42
CA LYS A 33 -2.80 10.15 44.25
C LYS A 33 -2.46 11.18 43.19
N GLY A 34 -1.62 10.79 42.23
CA GLY A 34 -1.21 11.67 41.14
C GLY A 34 -2.43 12.28 40.44
N ASP A 35 -2.23 13.36 39.70
CA ASP A 35 -3.32 13.94 38.92
C ASP A 35 -3.94 12.84 38.03
N PRO A 36 -5.27 12.61 38.09
CA PRO A 36 -5.94 11.64 37.23
C PRO A 36 -5.67 11.88 35.74
N ALA A 37 -5.42 13.13 35.32
CA ALA A 37 -5.02 13.46 33.96
C ALA A 37 -3.58 13.01 33.67
N GLU A 38 -2.65 13.21 34.60
CA GLU A 38 -1.26 12.75 34.48
C GLU A 38 -1.16 11.21 34.50
N GLN A 39 -2.04 10.54 35.25
CA GLN A 39 -2.17 9.09 35.23
C GLN A 39 -2.82 8.56 33.94
N ALA A 40 -3.73 9.33 33.32
CA ALA A 40 -4.35 8.98 32.04
C ALA A 40 -3.38 9.18 30.87
N ASP A 41 -2.60 10.27 30.88
CA ASP A 41 -1.55 10.52 29.89
C ASP A 41 -0.44 9.47 30.00
N ALA A 42 0.02 9.14 31.21
CA ALA A 42 1.00 8.06 31.43
C ALA A 42 0.47 6.67 31.03
N ALA A 43 -0.85 6.43 31.13
CA ALA A 43 -1.47 5.20 30.65
C ALA A 43 -1.61 5.16 29.11
N ALA A 44 -1.73 6.32 28.45
CA ALA A 44 -1.80 6.45 27.01
C ALA A 44 -0.41 6.37 26.33
N GLU A 45 0.65 6.84 27.00
CA GLU A 45 2.04 6.76 26.52
C GLU A 45 2.54 5.31 26.31
N GLY A 46 1.86 4.31 26.89
CA GLY A 46 2.15 2.89 26.70
C GLY A 46 1.25 2.15 25.70
N PHE A 47 0.22 2.81 25.15
CA PHE A 47 -0.76 2.16 24.28
C PHE A 47 -0.40 2.39 22.79
N ALA A 48 0.55 1.62 22.28
CA ALA A 48 0.74 1.49 20.85
C ALA A 48 -0.47 0.73 20.26
N ALA A 49 -1.19 1.36 19.33
CA ALA A 49 -2.24 0.66 18.58
C ALA A 49 -1.61 -0.55 17.87
N ALA A 50 -2.30 -1.70 17.89
CA ALA A 50 -1.83 -2.88 17.19
C ALA A 50 -1.65 -2.56 15.70
N GLU A 51 -0.49 -2.89 15.14
CA GLU A 51 -0.17 -2.66 13.73
C GLU A 51 -1.16 -3.43 12.85
N VAL A 52 -1.82 -2.72 11.92
CA VAL A 52 -2.73 -3.34 10.97
C VAL A 52 -1.88 -4.06 9.91
N PRO A 53 -2.08 -5.37 9.67
CA PRO A 53 -1.22 -6.14 8.77
C PRO A 53 -1.14 -5.56 7.34
N ALA A 54 -2.23 -5.00 6.84
CA ALA A 54 -2.28 -4.30 5.55
C ALA A 54 -1.34 -3.09 5.49
N ASP A 55 -1.26 -2.30 6.57
CA ASP A 55 -0.40 -1.12 6.65
C ASP A 55 1.07 -1.53 6.65
N ALA A 56 1.42 -2.58 7.41
CA ALA A 56 2.76 -3.15 7.45
C ALA A 56 3.19 -3.70 6.08
N PHE A 57 2.29 -4.42 5.40
CA PHE A 57 2.53 -4.95 4.05
C PHE A 57 2.78 -3.84 3.03
N MET A 58 1.92 -2.81 3.02
CA MET A 58 2.08 -1.66 2.13
C MET A 58 3.38 -0.90 2.41
N ALA A 59 3.74 -0.69 3.68
CA ALA A 59 5.00 -0.05 4.05
C ALA A 59 6.23 -0.87 3.61
N ALA A 60 6.19 -2.19 3.75
CA ALA A 60 7.25 -3.07 3.27
C ALA A 60 7.42 -2.95 1.75
N LEU A 61 6.31 -2.98 0.99
CA LEU A 61 6.37 -2.82 -0.47
C LEU A 61 6.83 -1.42 -0.88
N ALA A 62 6.35 -0.37 -0.21
CA ALA A 62 6.72 1.02 -0.45
C ALA A 62 8.20 1.32 -0.17
N SER A 63 8.88 0.51 0.66
CA SER A 63 10.33 0.64 0.87
C SER A 63 11.14 0.44 -0.43
N HIS A 64 10.50 -0.11 -1.47
CA HIS A 64 11.08 -0.36 -2.79
C HIS A 64 10.65 0.62 -3.88
N CYS A 65 10.04 1.76 -3.52
CA CYS A 65 9.62 2.79 -4.46
C CYS A 65 10.70 3.19 -5.47
N GLY A 66 10.34 3.16 -6.76
CA GLY A 66 11.21 3.45 -7.89
C GLY A 66 12.20 2.34 -8.26
N GLN A 67 12.21 1.23 -7.50
CA GLN A 67 13.08 0.08 -7.78
C GLN A 67 12.34 -0.95 -8.63
N ALA A 68 13.08 -1.61 -9.51
CA ALA A 68 12.62 -2.73 -10.30
C ALA A 68 13.42 -4.00 -9.98
N PHE A 69 12.78 -5.16 -10.10
CA PHE A 69 13.36 -6.45 -9.74
C PHE A 69 13.00 -7.51 -10.77
N GLU A 70 13.96 -8.35 -11.11
CA GLU A 70 13.73 -9.50 -11.97
C GLU A 70 13.05 -10.63 -11.23
N GLY A 71 12.15 -11.32 -11.93
CA GLY A 71 11.42 -12.46 -11.41
C GLY A 71 11.57 -13.72 -12.23
N ARG A 72 11.05 -14.81 -11.66
CA ARG A 72 10.97 -16.12 -12.32
C ARG A 72 9.67 -16.82 -11.91
N VAL A 73 9.14 -17.64 -12.82
CA VAL A 73 8.02 -18.53 -12.50
C VAL A 73 8.49 -19.60 -11.53
N VAL A 74 7.80 -19.76 -10.40
CA VAL A 74 8.08 -20.79 -9.39
C VAL A 74 6.96 -21.82 -9.27
N ALA A 75 5.77 -21.53 -9.80
CA ALA A 75 4.69 -22.50 -10.01
C ALA A 75 3.89 -22.11 -11.26
N ASN A 76 3.54 -23.10 -12.08
CA ASN A 76 2.69 -22.94 -13.25
C ASN A 76 1.92 -24.24 -13.47
N GLU A 77 0.94 -24.51 -12.61
CA GLU A 77 0.20 -25.78 -12.60
C GLU A 77 -1.25 -25.60 -13.11
N PRO A 78 -1.77 -26.53 -13.94
CA PRO A 78 -1.03 -27.61 -14.57
C PRO A 78 0.01 -27.05 -15.54
N ARG A 79 1.18 -27.70 -15.59
CA ARG A 79 2.24 -27.29 -16.50
C ARG A 79 1.76 -27.25 -17.95
N PRO A 80 1.93 -26.12 -18.66
CA PRO A 80 1.61 -26.05 -20.09
C PRO A 80 2.51 -27.01 -20.88
N ALA A 81 2.04 -27.47 -22.04
CA ALA A 81 2.80 -28.41 -22.88
C ALA A 81 4.06 -27.78 -23.47
N GLU A 82 4.03 -26.48 -23.72
CA GLU A 82 5.14 -25.65 -24.21
C GLU A 82 5.28 -24.43 -23.28
N PRO A 83 6.48 -23.84 -23.16
CA PRO A 83 6.68 -22.63 -22.37
C PRO A 83 5.77 -21.49 -22.82
N ASP A 84 5.01 -20.92 -21.89
CA ASP A 84 4.22 -19.72 -22.15
C ASP A 84 5.09 -18.45 -22.09
N ALA A 85 4.52 -17.29 -22.38
CA ALA A 85 5.25 -16.02 -22.37
C ALA A 85 5.90 -15.72 -21.01
N PHE A 86 5.31 -16.17 -19.90
CA PHE A 86 5.90 -15.94 -18.58
C PHE A 86 7.13 -16.83 -18.31
N GLU A 87 7.21 -17.98 -18.96
CA GLU A 87 8.36 -18.88 -18.88
C GLU A 87 9.45 -18.57 -19.93
N ALA A 88 9.06 -17.96 -21.05
CA ALA A 88 9.95 -17.66 -22.17
C ALA A 88 10.60 -16.27 -22.10
N GLU A 89 9.95 -15.31 -21.42
CA GLU A 89 10.37 -13.91 -21.42
C GLU A 89 10.97 -13.44 -20.10
N ARG A 90 11.71 -12.33 -20.15
CA ARG A 90 12.23 -11.67 -18.95
C ARG A 90 11.08 -11.05 -18.15
N LEU A 91 10.99 -11.39 -16.87
CA LEU A 91 9.96 -10.89 -15.95
C LEU A 91 10.51 -9.78 -15.07
N VAL A 92 9.86 -8.62 -15.05
CA VAL A 92 10.30 -7.49 -14.20
C VAL A 92 9.10 -6.85 -13.51
N MET A 93 9.17 -6.75 -12.17
CA MET A 93 8.27 -5.88 -11.41
C MET A 93 8.93 -4.52 -11.19
N HIS A 94 8.16 -3.45 -11.10
CA HIS A 94 8.62 -2.11 -10.72
C HIS A 94 7.66 -1.55 -9.68
N VAL A 95 8.12 -1.00 -8.56
CA VAL A 95 7.23 -0.40 -7.54
C VAL A 95 7.10 1.11 -7.78
N ARG A 96 5.87 1.59 -8.00
CA ARG A 96 5.51 2.98 -8.35
C ARG A 96 4.29 3.47 -7.55
N GLY A 97 3.81 4.68 -7.83
CA GLY A 97 2.65 5.26 -7.14
C GLY A 97 2.95 5.72 -5.72
N CYS A 98 4.16 6.26 -5.51
CA CYS A 98 4.72 6.49 -4.18
C CYS A 98 4.45 7.88 -3.58
N ASP A 99 3.52 8.64 -4.17
CA ASP A 99 3.09 9.94 -3.64
C ASP A 99 2.25 9.78 -2.36
N ASP A 100 1.44 8.72 -2.28
CA ASP A 100 0.66 8.34 -1.09
C ASP A 100 0.67 6.80 -0.91
N PRO A 101 1.83 6.22 -0.53
CA PRO A 101 2.02 4.77 -0.48
C PRO A 101 1.20 4.09 0.62
N ALA A 102 0.65 4.85 1.58
CA ALA A 102 -0.28 4.33 2.58
C ALA A 102 -1.70 4.10 1.99
N ARG A 103 -2.01 4.76 0.87
CA ARG A 103 -3.31 4.69 0.20
C ARG A 103 -3.29 3.81 -1.04
N GLU A 104 -2.29 3.98 -1.90
CA GLU A 104 -2.19 3.22 -3.15
C GLU A 104 -0.73 2.97 -3.53
N LEU A 105 -0.46 1.78 -4.06
CA LEU A 105 0.79 1.45 -4.74
C LEU A 105 0.45 0.85 -6.10
N ARG A 106 1.27 1.17 -7.11
CA ARG A 106 1.14 0.61 -8.45
C ARG A 106 2.39 -0.18 -8.77
N VAL A 107 2.24 -1.43 -9.18
CA VAL A 107 3.36 -2.31 -9.48
C VAL A 107 3.25 -2.78 -10.93
N PRO A 108 3.85 -2.05 -11.89
CA PRO A 108 3.95 -2.55 -13.26
C PRO A 108 4.66 -3.89 -13.31
N PHE A 109 4.13 -4.80 -14.12
CA PHE A 109 4.68 -6.13 -14.35
C PHE A 109 4.92 -6.34 -15.84
N HIS A 110 6.20 -6.30 -16.21
CA HIS A 110 6.68 -6.44 -17.58
C HIS A 110 7.00 -7.89 -17.91
N VAL A 111 6.60 -8.33 -19.10
CA VAL A 111 6.88 -9.65 -19.66
C VAL A 111 7.55 -9.46 -21.00
N GLY A 112 8.88 -9.46 -21.02
CA GLY A 112 9.64 -9.03 -22.19
C GLY A 112 9.29 -7.58 -22.55
N ASP A 113 8.86 -7.36 -23.79
CA ASP A 113 8.43 -6.05 -24.29
C ASP A 113 6.95 -5.72 -24.02
N ASP A 114 6.19 -6.66 -23.45
CA ASP A 114 4.79 -6.45 -23.07
C ASP A 114 4.72 -5.66 -21.76
N ARG A 115 4.13 -4.46 -21.85
CA ARG A 115 4.03 -3.48 -20.75
C ARG A 115 2.58 -3.18 -20.38
N SER A 116 1.68 -4.10 -20.70
CA SER A 116 0.23 -3.93 -20.51
C SER A 116 -0.22 -3.96 -19.06
N ARG A 117 0.54 -4.59 -18.16
CA ARG A 117 0.03 -5.02 -16.84
C ARG A 117 0.56 -4.14 -15.71
N THR A 118 -0.36 -3.69 -14.87
CA THR A 118 -0.03 -3.06 -13.59
C THR A 118 -0.92 -3.62 -12.49
N TRP A 119 -0.31 -4.10 -11.41
CA TRP A 119 -1.04 -4.40 -10.18
C TRP A 119 -1.28 -3.11 -9.40
N VAL A 120 -2.53 -2.83 -9.05
CA VAL A 120 -2.93 -1.65 -8.27
C VAL A 120 -3.38 -2.14 -6.90
N LEU A 121 -2.61 -1.84 -5.86
CA LEU A 121 -2.97 -2.13 -4.48
C LEU A 121 -3.54 -0.87 -3.85
N THR A 122 -4.78 -0.93 -3.39
CA THR A 122 -5.45 0.19 -2.71
C THR A 122 -5.82 -0.21 -1.29
N ARG A 123 -5.58 0.70 -0.35
CA ARG A 123 -6.02 0.55 1.05
C ARG A 123 -7.53 0.71 1.17
N VAL A 124 -8.20 -0.28 1.76
CA VAL A 124 -9.67 -0.28 1.98
C VAL A 124 -10.02 -0.77 3.39
N GLY A 125 -10.68 0.06 4.20
CA GLY A 125 -11.09 -0.32 5.56
C GLY A 125 -9.91 -0.77 6.44
N PRO A 126 -9.85 -2.03 6.93
CA PRO A 126 -8.66 -2.64 7.54
C PRO A 126 -7.81 -3.54 6.61
N GLY A 127 -8.21 -3.74 5.34
CA GLY A 127 -7.56 -4.63 4.38
C GLY A 127 -7.06 -3.93 3.12
N LEU A 128 -6.80 -4.72 2.07
CA LEU A 128 -6.32 -4.24 0.78
C LEU A 128 -7.23 -4.72 -0.34
N ARG A 129 -7.26 -3.96 -1.43
CA ARG A 129 -7.84 -4.37 -2.70
C ARG A 129 -6.73 -4.45 -3.74
N LEU A 130 -6.71 -5.53 -4.49
CA LEU A 130 -5.84 -5.72 -5.64
C LEU A 130 -6.68 -5.63 -6.91
N LYS A 131 -6.28 -4.77 -7.85
CA LYS A 131 -6.82 -4.73 -9.22
C LYS A 131 -5.70 -4.86 -10.25
N HIS A 132 -6.02 -5.39 -11.42
CA HIS A 132 -5.12 -5.55 -12.56
C HIS A 132 -5.51 -4.53 -13.61
N ASP A 133 -4.74 -3.46 -13.71
CA ASP A 133 -4.89 -2.47 -14.78
C ASP A 133 -4.17 -3.00 -16.02
N HIS A 134 -4.96 -3.36 -17.04
CA HIS A 134 -4.52 -3.83 -18.34
C HIS A 134 -4.79 -2.78 -19.40
N ARG A 135 -3.74 -2.46 -20.17
CA ARG A 135 -3.76 -1.45 -21.24
C ARG A 135 -3.29 -2.03 -22.56
N HIS A 136 -3.82 -1.50 -23.65
CA HIS A 136 -3.26 -1.67 -24.98
C HIS A 136 -2.01 -0.79 -25.17
N GLU A 137 -1.24 -1.02 -26.24
CA GLU A 137 0.00 -0.26 -26.54
C GLU A 137 -0.23 1.25 -26.66
N ASP A 138 -1.40 1.64 -27.14
CA ASP A 138 -1.82 3.04 -27.26
C ASP A 138 -2.26 3.67 -25.93
N GLY A 139 -2.27 2.89 -24.84
CA GLY A 139 -2.65 3.31 -23.49
C GLY A 139 -4.15 3.23 -23.19
N SER A 140 -4.99 2.82 -24.15
CA SER A 140 -6.41 2.59 -23.91
C SER A 140 -6.65 1.34 -23.06
N ASP A 141 -7.80 1.30 -22.38
CA ASP A 141 -8.21 0.21 -21.51
C ASP A 141 -8.45 -1.08 -22.31
N ASP A 142 -7.91 -2.20 -21.84
CA ASP A 142 -8.32 -3.53 -22.31
C ASP A 142 -9.76 -3.83 -21.86
N ALA A 143 -10.51 -4.61 -22.66
CA ALA A 143 -11.87 -5.03 -22.30
C ALA A 143 -11.94 -5.78 -20.96
N VAL A 144 -10.85 -6.47 -20.57
CA VAL A 144 -10.68 -7.18 -19.31
C VAL A 144 -9.60 -6.47 -18.47
N THR A 145 -9.92 -5.26 -18.03
CA THR A 145 -9.10 -4.46 -17.11
C THR A 145 -9.80 -4.23 -15.76
N MET A 146 -9.04 -3.75 -14.78
CA MET A 146 -9.47 -3.42 -13.42
C MET A 146 -10.19 -4.57 -12.70
N TYR A 147 -9.86 -5.81 -13.04
CA TYR A 147 -10.31 -7.01 -12.34
C TYR A 147 -9.40 -7.36 -11.17
N GLY A 148 -9.92 -8.05 -10.17
CA GLY A 148 -9.15 -8.51 -9.02
C GLY A 148 -10.04 -8.87 -7.85
N GLY A 149 -9.59 -8.52 -6.64
CA GLY A 149 -10.24 -8.94 -5.40
C GLY A 149 -9.91 -8.05 -4.22
N GLU A 150 -10.57 -8.32 -3.10
CA GLU A 150 -10.41 -7.59 -1.84
C GLU A 150 -10.15 -8.57 -0.70
N SER A 151 -9.32 -8.16 0.26
CA SER A 151 -9.02 -8.96 1.44
C SER A 151 -10.27 -9.15 2.29
N VAL A 152 -10.66 -10.42 2.50
CA VAL A 152 -11.82 -10.80 3.34
C VAL A 152 -11.46 -11.09 4.79
N VAL A 153 -10.15 -11.21 5.07
CA VAL A 153 -9.54 -11.34 6.39
C VAL A 153 -8.35 -10.39 6.47
N ALA A 154 -7.81 -10.13 7.67
CA ALA A 154 -6.74 -9.14 7.86
C ALA A 154 -5.42 -9.48 7.13
N GLY A 155 -5.18 -10.75 6.80
CA GLY A 155 -3.88 -11.21 6.29
C GLY A 155 -2.76 -11.11 7.33
N THR A 156 -1.52 -11.04 6.86
CA THR A 156 -0.33 -10.79 7.68
C THR A 156 0.50 -9.66 7.07
N ALA A 157 1.47 -9.15 7.82
CA ALA A 157 2.42 -8.18 7.28
C ALA A 157 3.25 -8.75 6.10
N GLN A 158 3.31 -10.08 5.96
CA GLN A 158 4.04 -10.76 4.89
C GLN A 158 3.15 -11.25 3.75
N ARG A 159 1.85 -11.48 3.97
CA ARG A 159 0.96 -12.08 2.96
C ARG A 159 -0.44 -11.47 3.00
N GLN A 160 -0.93 -11.13 1.83
CA GLN A 160 -2.28 -10.61 1.60
C GLN A 160 -2.96 -11.47 0.53
N GLU A 161 -4.23 -11.80 0.75
CA GLU A 161 -5.04 -12.61 -0.17
C GLU A 161 -6.26 -11.83 -0.62
N PHE A 162 -6.66 -12.06 -1.86
CA PHE A 162 -7.69 -11.31 -2.57
C PHE A 162 -8.58 -12.30 -3.33
N PRO A 163 -9.59 -12.90 -2.67
CA PRO A 163 -10.66 -13.58 -3.40
C PRO A 163 -11.33 -12.63 -4.38
N VAL A 164 -11.70 -13.14 -5.55
CA VAL A 164 -12.32 -12.35 -6.61
C VAL A 164 -13.55 -11.57 -6.12
N ASP A 165 -13.57 -10.28 -6.44
CA ASP A 165 -14.67 -9.40 -6.05
C ASP A 165 -15.86 -9.48 -7.01
N ALA A 166 -17.02 -8.99 -6.57
CA ALA A 166 -18.27 -9.09 -7.32
C ALA A 166 -18.22 -8.34 -8.67
N GLU A 167 -17.49 -7.23 -8.74
CA GLU A 167 -17.30 -6.47 -9.99
C GLU A 167 -16.52 -7.31 -11.01
N SER A 168 -15.46 -7.97 -10.56
CA SER A 168 -14.62 -8.83 -11.39
C SER A 168 -15.35 -10.09 -11.83
N VAL A 169 -16.20 -10.68 -10.96
CA VAL A 169 -17.10 -11.76 -11.36
C VAL A 169 -18.02 -11.32 -12.51
N ALA A 170 -18.69 -10.16 -12.37
CA ALA A 170 -19.59 -9.65 -13.41
C ALA A 170 -18.86 -9.32 -14.72
N LEU A 171 -17.62 -8.81 -14.64
CA LEU A 171 -16.74 -8.62 -15.79
C LEU A 171 -16.40 -9.96 -16.45
N PHE A 172 -15.92 -10.94 -15.70
CA PHE A 172 -15.55 -12.23 -16.25
C PHE A 172 -16.73 -12.99 -16.85
N GLU A 173 -17.92 -12.93 -16.25
CA GLU A 173 -19.13 -13.52 -16.83
C GLU A 173 -19.50 -12.87 -18.16
N ARG A 174 -19.42 -11.54 -18.25
CA ARG A 174 -19.71 -10.80 -19.49
C ARG A 174 -18.73 -11.14 -20.61
N GLU A 175 -17.44 -11.26 -20.28
CA GLU A 175 -16.37 -11.52 -21.25
C GLU A 175 -16.11 -13.03 -21.49
N GLY A 176 -16.94 -13.91 -20.93
CA GLY A 176 -16.86 -15.37 -21.18
C GLY A 176 -15.72 -16.09 -20.43
N LEU A 177 -15.18 -15.49 -19.37
CA LEU A 177 -14.07 -15.99 -18.56
C LEU A 177 -14.53 -16.73 -17.30
N ALA A 178 -15.46 -17.67 -17.46
CA ALA A 178 -16.11 -18.37 -16.33
C ALA A 178 -15.13 -19.07 -15.36
N ALA A 179 -13.96 -19.50 -15.83
CA ALA A 179 -12.94 -20.09 -14.96
C ALA A 179 -12.35 -19.10 -13.94
N SER A 180 -12.45 -17.80 -14.19
CA SER A 180 -11.86 -16.75 -13.35
C SER A 180 -12.76 -16.28 -12.20
N VAL A 181 -14.04 -16.69 -12.19
CA VAL A 181 -15.01 -16.27 -11.16
C VAL A 181 -14.77 -16.90 -9.79
N THR A 182 -13.78 -17.78 -9.68
CA THR A 182 -13.32 -18.40 -8.43
C THR A 182 -11.83 -18.14 -8.15
N ASN A 183 -11.23 -17.18 -8.86
CA ASN A 183 -9.83 -16.81 -8.63
C ASN A 183 -9.63 -16.32 -7.19
N THR A 184 -8.47 -16.66 -6.64
CA THR A 184 -7.90 -15.97 -5.49
C THR A 184 -6.50 -15.56 -5.85
N TRP A 185 -6.22 -14.27 -5.73
CA TRP A 185 -4.86 -13.76 -5.86
C TRP A 185 -4.22 -13.66 -4.48
N ALA A 186 -2.91 -13.75 -4.44
CA ALA A 186 -2.15 -13.43 -3.24
C ALA A 186 -0.86 -12.71 -3.58
N MET A 187 -0.39 -11.91 -2.64
CA MET A 187 0.92 -11.29 -2.71
C MET A 187 1.65 -11.53 -1.40
N GLU A 188 2.93 -11.89 -1.52
CA GLU A 188 3.83 -12.06 -0.40
C GLU A 188 5.01 -11.11 -0.50
N ILE A 189 5.46 -10.62 0.64
CA ILE A 189 6.71 -9.88 0.75
C ILE A 189 7.51 -10.38 1.96
N GLU A 190 8.74 -10.79 1.67
CA GLU A 190 9.79 -10.99 2.66
C GLU A 190 10.75 -9.81 2.53
N PRO A 191 10.71 -8.83 3.46
CA PRO A 191 11.45 -7.58 3.31
C PRO A 191 12.93 -7.79 2.99
N GLY A 192 13.40 -7.16 1.92
CA GLY A 192 14.78 -7.25 1.46
C GLY A 192 15.21 -8.60 0.90
N GLN A 193 14.29 -9.56 0.70
CA GLN A 193 14.59 -10.89 0.15
C GLN A 193 13.81 -11.16 -1.13
N ARG A 194 12.48 -11.23 -1.06
CA ARG A 194 11.65 -11.60 -2.21
C ARG A 194 10.24 -11.03 -2.15
N PHE A 195 9.65 -10.83 -3.32
CA PHE A 195 8.23 -10.57 -3.51
C PHE A 195 7.62 -11.70 -4.33
N VAL A 196 6.42 -12.16 -3.99
CA VAL A 196 5.71 -13.20 -4.74
C VAL A 196 4.35 -12.69 -5.14
N TYR A 197 4.00 -12.87 -6.40
CA TYR A 197 2.63 -12.78 -6.87
C TYR A 197 2.10 -14.18 -7.15
N GLU A 198 0.87 -14.45 -6.72
CA GLU A 198 0.20 -15.74 -6.84
C GLU A 198 -1.21 -15.59 -7.40
N LEU A 199 -1.60 -16.53 -8.27
CA LEU A 199 -2.99 -16.80 -8.67
C LEU A 199 -3.30 -18.26 -8.39
N THR A 200 -4.36 -18.51 -7.63
CA THR A 200 -4.93 -19.84 -7.45
C THR A 200 -6.38 -19.91 -7.92
N ARG A 201 -6.78 -21.10 -8.37
CA ARG A 201 -8.18 -21.46 -8.58
C ARG A 201 -8.47 -22.82 -7.95
N PRO A 202 -9.54 -22.95 -7.17
CA PRO A 202 -10.01 -24.24 -6.69
C PRO A 202 -10.14 -25.24 -7.84
N GLY A 203 -9.55 -26.42 -7.69
CA GLY A 203 -9.68 -27.51 -8.64
C GLY A 203 -8.74 -27.48 -9.84
N GLY A 204 -7.72 -26.60 -9.90
CA GLY A 204 -6.60 -26.92 -10.78
C GLY A 204 -5.56 -25.87 -11.16
N ARG A 205 -5.73 -24.57 -10.89
CA ARG A 205 -4.70 -23.58 -11.28
C ARG A 205 -3.89 -23.13 -10.08
N GLU A 206 -2.58 -23.16 -10.21
CA GLU A 206 -1.64 -22.41 -9.38
C GLU A 206 -0.62 -21.74 -10.30
N PHE A 207 -0.43 -20.43 -10.16
CA PHE A 207 0.60 -19.67 -10.86
C PHE A 207 1.31 -18.77 -9.87
N LYS A 208 2.65 -18.81 -9.85
CA LYS A 208 3.47 -18.01 -8.95
C LYS A 208 4.67 -17.44 -9.67
N VAL A 209 4.91 -16.15 -9.50
CA VAL A 209 6.13 -15.46 -9.92
C VAL A 209 6.82 -14.91 -8.68
N GLU A 210 8.09 -15.24 -8.51
CA GLU A 210 8.93 -14.72 -7.43
C GLU A 210 9.96 -13.74 -8.00
N PHE A 211 10.07 -12.57 -7.37
CA PHE A 211 11.00 -11.50 -7.69
C PHE A 211 12.06 -11.37 -6.61
N ASP A 212 13.32 -11.22 -7.02
CA ASP A 212 14.48 -11.13 -6.12
C ASP A 212 14.70 -9.67 -5.67
N LEU A 213 14.28 -9.34 -4.45
CA LEU A 213 14.38 -7.99 -3.90
C LEU A 213 15.81 -7.62 -3.47
N THR A 214 16.77 -8.56 -3.51
CA THR A 214 18.15 -8.32 -3.12
C THR A 214 18.97 -7.65 -4.23
N ARG A 215 18.48 -7.70 -5.48
CA ARG A 215 19.21 -7.24 -6.68
C ARG A 215 18.31 -6.34 -7.54
N PRO A 216 18.26 -5.03 -7.26
CA PRO A 216 17.57 -4.08 -8.13
C PRO A 216 18.17 -4.11 -9.54
N VAL A 217 17.31 -3.94 -10.54
CA VAL A 217 17.67 -3.77 -11.95
C VAL A 217 17.22 -2.40 -12.46
N ASP A 218 17.74 -1.99 -13.62
CA ASP A 218 17.26 -0.78 -14.28
C ASP A 218 15.76 -0.92 -14.61
N PRO A 219 14.93 0.07 -14.23
CA PRO A 219 13.52 0.02 -14.54
C PRO A 219 13.27 -0.04 -16.06
N PRO A 220 12.36 -0.91 -16.52
CA PRO A 220 11.94 -0.92 -17.92
C PRO A 220 11.17 0.37 -18.26
N PRO A 221 10.91 0.65 -19.55
CA PRO A 221 10.04 1.75 -19.94
C PRO A 221 8.69 1.69 -19.19
N PRO A 222 8.04 2.84 -18.93
CA PRO A 222 6.75 2.87 -18.24
C PRO A 222 5.72 1.92 -18.86
N PRO A 223 4.80 1.34 -18.07
CA PRO A 223 3.68 0.60 -18.62
C PRO A 223 2.86 1.49 -19.55
N TRP A 224 2.20 0.87 -20.53
CA TRP A 224 1.39 1.59 -21.49
C TRP A 224 0.31 2.41 -20.79
N GLY A 225 0.04 3.61 -21.28
CA GLY A 225 -0.91 4.54 -20.67
C GLY A 225 -0.40 5.29 -19.43
N SER A 226 0.89 5.15 -19.05
CA SER A 226 1.49 5.89 -17.94
C SER A 226 2.69 6.74 -18.35
N ASP A 227 2.89 7.86 -17.65
CA ASP A 227 4.09 8.69 -17.78
C ASP A 227 5.25 8.13 -16.96
N ALA A 228 6.48 8.56 -17.28
CA ALA A 228 7.69 8.16 -16.57
C ALA A 228 7.77 8.62 -15.11
N ALA A 229 6.96 9.61 -14.71
CA ALA A 229 7.04 10.25 -13.39
C ALA A 229 6.13 9.65 -12.30
N GLN A 230 5.21 8.72 -12.63
CA GLN A 230 4.15 8.23 -11.74
C GLN A 230 4.30 6.78 -11.28
#